data_AF-A0A958UZ33-F1
#
_entry.id   AF-A0A958UZ33-F1
#
_cell.length_a   1.000
_cell.length_b   1.000
_cell.length_c   1.000
_cell.angle_alpha   90.00
_cell.angle_beta   90.00
_cell.angle_gamma   90.00
#
_symmetry.space_group_name_H-M   'P 1'
#
loop_
_entity.id
_entity.type
_entity.pdbx_description
1 polymer ?
#
loop_
_entity_poly.entity_id
_entity_poly.type
_entity_poly.pdbx_seq_one_letter_code
_entity_poly.pdbx_strand_id
1 'polypeptide(L)'
;MIKSLPTRNKVNKARDASIWDHGNRLLYDLCTKDRLHNNREITLTKILFIGRIYAAAVERIIRKNQEMKLTSDKFYTQKVIPKLINNKIWERMENLRGLEKGSTESIVLALYIHSQLVDRLKTITNNEKRSLASKYLHFHMPDYFYLYDSRAEKKIRDYIGNLPAAHLDKFKSKKNDSKYSKFYLKADCLKNAIACEYKIKLSPRQIDNLLIK
;
A
#
# COMPACT_ATOMS: atom_id res chain seq x y z
N MET A 1 14.98 5.05 -18.18
CA MET A 1 13.63 5.17 -17.59
C MET A 1 13.01 3.78 -17.46
N ILE A 2 12.75 3.07 -18.55
CA ILE A 2 12.61 1.61 -18.54
C ILE A 2 14.00 1.00 -18.82
N LYS A 3 14.38 -0.03 -18.06
CA LYS A 3 15.61 -0.81 -18.28
C LYS A 3 15.30 -2.10 -19.03
N SER A 4 14.25 -2.79 -18.59
CA SER A 4 13.79 -4.04 -19.17
C SER A 4 12.31 -4.23 -18.85
N LEU A 5 11.64 -5.09 -19.61
CA LEU A 5 10.29 -5.54 -19.30
C LEU A 5 10.29 -7.01 -18.88
N PRO A 6 9.39 -7.41 -17.96
CA PRO A 6 9.16 -8.83 -17.69
C PRO A 6 8.67 -9.51 -18.96
N THR A 7 9.15 -10.72 -19.22
CA THR A 7 8.70 -11.50 -20.38
C THR A 7 7.18 -11.69 -20.35
N ARG A 8 6.56 -11.84 -21.52
CA ARG A 8 5.11 -12.08 -21.64
C ARG A 8 4.63 -13.26 -20.79
N ASN A 9 5.43 -14.32 -20.68
CA ASN A 9 5.14 -15.46 -19.80
C ASN A 9 5.10 -15.05 -18.32
N LYS A 10 6.05 -14.22 -17.84
CA LYS A 10 6.01 -13.69 -16.47
C LYS A 10 4.79 -12.80 -16.23
N VAL A 11 4.42 -11.99 -17.22
CA VAL A 11 3.22 -11.14 -17.18
C VAL A 11 1.95 -11.99 -17.07
N ASN A 12 1.83 -13.05 -17.86
CA ASN A 12 0.69 -13.97 -17.77
C ASN A 12 0.65 -14.67 -16.41
N LYS A 13 1.79 -15.21 -15.93
CA LYS A 13 1.90 -15.85 -14.61
C LYS A 13 1.56 -14.94 -13.42
N ALA A 14 1.59 -13.62 -13.59
CA ALA A 14 1.18 -12.68 -12.55
C ALA A 14 -0.34 -12.50 -12.45
N ARG A 15 -1.07 -12.93 -13.48
CA ARG A 15 -2.54 -12.93 -13.56
C ARG A 15 -3.15 -14.24 -13.07
N ASP A 16 -2.35 -15.31 -13.04
CA ASP A 16 -2.78 -16.63 -12.58
C ASP A 16 -3.21 -16.60 -11.12
N ALA A 17 -4.18 -17.47 -10.80
CA ALA A 17 -4.61 -17.66 -9.43
C ALA A 17 -3.45 -18.17 -8.57
N SER A 18 -3.41 -17.68 -7.34
CA SER A 18 -2.47 -18.07 -6.31
C SER A 18 -3.21 -18.77 -5.17
N ILE A 19 -2.53 -19.69 -4.48
CA ILE A 19 -3.04 -20.30 -3.24
C ILE A 19 -3.40 -19.24 -2.18
N TRP A 20 -2.77 -18.07 -2.25
CA TRP A 20 -3.04 -16.94 -1.37
C TRP A 20 -4.33 -16.18 -1.69
N ASP A 21 -4.96 -16.40 -2.84
CA ASP A 21 -6.08 -15.58 -3.30
C ASP A 21 -7.33 -15.75 -2.45
N HIS A 22 -7.57 -16.94 -1.89
CA HIS A 22 -8.70 -17.12 -0.97
C HIS A 22 -8.56 -16.24 0.27
N GLY A 23 -7.40 -16.26 0.93
CA GLY A 23 -7.13 -15.40 2.07
C GLY A 23 -7.18 -13.91 1.71
N ASN A 24 -6.71 -13.54 0.52
CA ASN A 24 -6.78 -12.15 0.06
C ASN A 24 -8.22 -11.68 -0.15
N ARG A 25 -9.08 -12.53 -0.74
CA ARG A 25 -10.51 -12.22 -0.89
C ARG A 25 -11.17 -11.96 0.46
N LEU A 26 -10.94 -12.81 1.46
CA LEU A 26 -11.46 -12.59 2.81
C LEU A 26 -11.00 -11.25 3.41
N LEU A 27 -9.75 -10.83 3.17
CA LEU A 27 -9.25 -9.53 3.62
C LEU A 27 -9.88 -8.37 2.86
N TYR A 28 -10.04 -8.48 1.54
CA TYR A 28 -10.74 -7.46 0.74
C TYR A 28 -12.19 -7.32 1.21
N ASP A 29 -12.89 -8.42 1.43
CA ASP A 29 -14.28 -8.45 1.92
C ASP A 29 -14.39 -7.84 3.32
N LEU A 30 -13.43 -8.12 4.20
CA LEU A 30 -13.36 -7.47 5.51
C LEU A 30 -13.17 -5.95 5.37
N CYS A 31 -12.32 -5.51 4.45
CA CYS A 31 -12.04 -4.11 4.19
C CYS A 31 -13.23 -3.33 3.60
N THR A 32 -14.13 -3.99 2.87
CA THR A 32 -15.33 -3.36 2.30
C THR A 32 -16.47 -3.20 3.30
N LYS A 33 -16.56 -4.03 4.35
CA LYS A 33 -17.64 -3.99 5.36
C LYS A 33 -17.70 -2.72 6.24
N ASP A 34 -16.56 -2.07 6.48
CA ASP A 34 -16.47 -0.84 7.30
C ASP A 34 -15.45 0.14 6.72
N ARG A 35 -15.77 0.78 5.60
CA ARG A 35 -14.81 1.60 4.85
C ARG A 35 -14.34 2.84 5.63
N LEU A 36 -15.25 3.43 6.42
CA LEU A 36 -14.99 4.65 7.19
C LEU A 36 -14.34 4.39 8.55
N HIS A 37 -14.16 3.12 8.94
CA HIS A 37 -13.57 2.74 10.22
C HIS A 37 -14.38 3.25 11.41
N ASN A 38 -15.71 3.13 11.32
CA ASN A 38 -16.63 3.54 12.37
C ASN A 38 -16.81 2.44 13.43
N ASN A 39 -16.46 1.19 13.10
CA ASN A 39 -16.54 0.06 14.02
C ASN A 39 -15.14 -0.32 14.54
N ARG A 40 -14.97 -0.26 15.87
CA ARG A 40 -13.71 -0.57 16.55
C ARG A 40 -13.24 -2.00 16.36
N GLU A 41 -14.16 -2.96 16.45
CA GLU A 41 -13.86 -4.39 16.34
C GLU A 41 -13.44 -4.76 14.93
N ILE A 42 -14.16 -4.24 13.93
CA ILE A 42 -13.83 -4.45 12.53
C ILE A 42 -12.48 -3.79 12.20
N THR A 43 -12.25 -2.55 12.65
CA THR A 43 -10.97 -1.84 12.47
C THR A 43 -9.81 -2.59 13.12
N LEU A 44 -10.00 -3.13 14.32
CA LEU A 44 -9.01 -3.94 15.02
C LEU A 44 -8.67 -5.22 14.25
N THR A 45 -9.70 -5.92 13.77
CA THR A 45 -9.55 -7.14 12.99
C THR A 45 -8.75 -6.87 11.71
N LYS A 46 -9.07 -5.81 10.98
CA LYS A 46 -8.35 -5.39 9.76
C LYS A 46 -6.85 -5.19 10.01
N ILE A 47 -6.50 -4.34 10.98
CA ILE A 47 -5.09 -3.98 11.21
C ILE A 47 -4.29 -5.18 11.74
N LEU A 48 -4.90 -6.03 12.58
CA LEU A 48 -4.27 -7.25 13.07
C LEU A 48 -4.05 -8.27 11.96
N PHE A 49 -5.09 -8.55 11.17
CA PHE A 49 -5.02 -9.60 10.16
C PHE A 49 -4.06 -9.22 9.03
N ILE A 50 -4.17 -7.99 8.51
CA ILE A 50 -3.23 -7.48 7.50
C ILE A 50 -1.81 -7.46 8.08
N GLY A 51 -1.63 -6.97 9.31
CA GLY A 51 -0.34 -6.94 9.98
C GLY A 51 0.31 -8.32 10.15
N ARG A 52 -0.46 -9.34 10.55
CA ARG A 52 0.08 -10.68 10.82
C ARG A 52 0.27 -11.51 9.55
N ILE A 53 -0.72 -11.53 8.66
CA ILE A 53 -0.67 -12.32 7.41
C ILE A 53 0.44 -11.80 6.50
N TYR A 54 0.63 -10.49 6.42
CA TYR A 54 1.63 -9.88 5.52
C TYR A 54 2.95 -9.49 6.22
N ALA A 55 3.22 -10.11 7.37
CA ALA A 55 4.42 -9.91 8.19
C ALA A 55 4.75 -8.43 8.45
N ALA A 56 3.72 -7.59 8.55
CA ALA A 56 3.79 -6.14 8.69
C ALA A 56 3.24 -5.66 10.05
N ALA A 57 3.26 -6.52 11.07
CA ALA A 57 2.64 -6.25 12.37
C ALA A 57 3.13 -4.93 13.02
N VAL A 58 2.19 -4.19 13.62
CA VAL A 58 2.38 -2.82 14.12
C VAL A 58 3.48 -2.78 15.18
N GLU A 59 3.49 -3.76 16.08
CA GLU A 59 4.37 -3.93 17.23
C GLU A 59 5.75 -4.53 16.91
N ARG A 60 5.96 -5.08 15.70
CA ARG A 60 7.16 -5.90 15.33
C ARG A 60 8.53 -5.26 15.62
N ILE A 61 8.61 -3.94 15.78
CA ILE A 61 9.86 -3.20 16.04
C ILE A 61 9.89 -2.63 17.47
N ILE A 62 8.72 -2.37 18.07
CA ILE A 62 8.62 -1.76 19.41
C ILE A 62 9.19 -2.71 20.47
N ARG A 63 9.04 -4.02 20.28
CA ARG A 63 9.58 -5.04 21.20
C ARG A 63 11.11 -5.05 21.32
N LYS A 64 11.85 -4.47 20.37
CA LYS A 64 13.32 -4.38 20.45
C LYS A 64 13.81 -3.22 21.33
N ASN A 65 12.98 -2.20 21.59
CA ASN A 65 13.38 -0.97 22.27
C ASN A 65 12.73 -0.76 23.66
N GLN A 66 12.30 -1.84 24.33
CA GLN A 66 11.99 -1.90 25.78
C GLN A 66 11.00 -0.88 26.40
N GLU A 67 10.22 -0.09 25.64
CA GLU A 67 9.30 0.91 26.22
C GLU A 67 7.79 0.55 26.19
N MET A 68 7.42 -0.69 25.86
CA MET A 68 6.00 -1.07 25.92
C MET A 68 5.65 -1.67 27.29
N LYS A 69 5.30 -0.81 28.25
CA LYS A 69 4.65 -1.21 29.52
C LYS A 69 3.22 -1.77 29.32
N LEU A 70 2.69 -1.71 28.10
CA LEU A 70 1.36 -2.21 27.76
C LEU A 70 1.44 -3.63 27.18
N THR A 71 0.49 -4.49 27.58
CA THR A 71 0.26 -5.77 26.90
C THR A 71 -0.11 -5.53 25.43
N SER A 72 0.10 -6.55 24.58
CA SER A 72 -0.26 -6.47 23.15
C SER A 72 -1.69 -5.96 22.96
N ASP A 73 -2.64 -6.47 23.75
CA ASP A 73 -4.06 -6.11 23.62
C ASP A 73 -4.34 -4.66 24.00
N LYS A 74 -3.74 -4.16 25.09
CA LYS A 74 -3.87 -2.76 25.50
C LYS A 74 -3.22 -1.82 24.49
N PHE A 75 -2.08 -2.21 23.91
CA PHE A 75 -1.44 -1.43 22.85
C PHE A 75 -2.38 -1.22 21.66
N TYR A 76 -3.02 -2.29 21.18
CA TYR A 76 -3.97 -2.16 20.07
C TYR A 76 -5.20 -1.35 20.46
N THR A 77 -5.88 -1.72 21.53
CA THR A 77 -7.17 -1.12 21.92
C THR A 77 -7.06 0.33 22.39
N GLN A 78 -5.93 0.72 23.00
CA GLN A 78 -5.73 2.06 23.58
C GLN A 78 -4.83 3.00 22.76
N LYS A 79 -3.95 2.48 21.89
CA LYS A 79 -3.04 3.31 21.08
C LYS A 79 -3.35 3.23 19.59
N VAL A 80 -3.48 2.02 19.04
CA VAL A 80 -3.65 1.81 17.60
C VAL A 80 -5.03 2.25 17.12
N ILE A 81 -6.10 1.69 17.70
CA ILE A 81 -7.47 1.90 17.24
C ILE A 81 -7.91 3.37 17.35
N PRO A 82 -7.67 4.10 18.46
CA PRO A 82 -8.06 5.50 18.56
C PRO A 82 -7.40 6.41 17.50
N LYS A 83 -6.22 6.04 16.98
CA LYS A 83 -5.53 6.81 15.94
C LYS A 83 -5.98 6.47 14.52
N LEU A 84 -6.54 5.28 14.33
CA LEU A 84 -7.10 4.83 13.05
C LEU A 84 -8.57 5.22 12.88
N ILE A 85 -9.34 5.39 13.94
CA ILE A 85 -10.76 5.78 13.85
C ILE A 85 -10.91 7.30 13.70
N ASN A 86 -12.06 7.74 13.16
CA ASN A 86 -12.53 9.13 13.12
C ASN A 86 -11.45 10.12 12.66
N ASN A 87 -10.93 9.87 11.46
CA ASN A 87 -9.95 10.76 10.88
C ASN A 87 -10.18 10.97 9.39
N LYS A 88 -9.73 12.13 8.92
CA LYS A 88 -9.92 12.60 7.54
C LYS A 88 -9.26 11.74 6.46
N ILE A 89 -8.52 10.67 6.78
CA ILE A 89 -7.97 9.75 5.77
C ILE A 89 -9.12 9.02 5.07
N TRP A 90 -10.10 8.53 5.81
CA TRP A 90 -11.16 7.69 5.23
C TRP A 90 -12.12 8.50 4.36
N GLU A 91 -12.46 9.73 4.77
CA GLU A 91 -13.19 10.69 3.91
C GLU A 91 -12.44 10.95 2.60
N ARG A 92 -11.11 11.15 2.66
CA ARG A 92 -10.28 11.33 1.46
C ARG A 92 -10.23 10.08 0.59
N MET A 93 -10.32 8.89 1.18
CA MET A 93 -10.40 7.65 0.42
C MET A 93 -11.71 7.55 -0.37
N GLU A 94 -12.82 8.03 0.18
CA GLU A 94 -14.07 8.11 -0.58
C GLU A 94 -13.98 9.15 -1.72
N ASN A 95 -13.34 10.31 -1.49
CA ASN A 95 -13.05 11.25 -2.58
C ASN A 95 -12.17 10.59 -3.67
N LEU A 96 -11.16 9.83 -3.28
CA LEU A 96 -10.28 9.13 -4.21
C LEU A 96 -11.04 8.10 -5.07
N ARG A 97 -12.08 7.44 -4.53
CA ARG A 97 -12.93 6.50 -5.30
C ARG A 97 -13.69 7.20 -6.43
N GLY A 98 -14.02 8.48 -6.26
CA GLY A 98 -14.71 9.29 -7.28
C GLY A 98 -13.80 9.76 -8.41
N LEU A 99 -12.47 9.66 -8.26
CA LEU A 99 -11.51 10.10 -9.27
C LEU A 99 -11.19 9.00 -10.29
N GLU A 100 -10.90 9.43 -11.52
CA GLU A 100 -10.41 8.54 -12.58
C GLU A 100 -9.09 7.87 -12.15
N LYS A 101 -9.08 6.54 -12.17
CA LYS A 101 -7.93 5.71 -11.75
C LYS A 101 -6.71 5.98 -12.64
N GLY A 102 -5.60 6.37 -12.03
CA GLY A 102 -4.34 6.64 -12.74
C GLY A 102 -4.24 8.06 -13.30
N SER A 103 -5.28 8.88 -13.14
CA SER A 103 -5.17 10.33 -13.38
C SER A 103 -4.15 10.97 -12.44
N THR A 104 -3.59 12.12 -12.85
CA THR A 104 -2.64 12.87 -12.01
C THR A 104 -3.23 13.19 -10.63
N GLU A 105 -4.50 13.60 -10.59
CA GLU A 105 -5.21 13.93 -9.36
C GLU A 105 -5.35 12.72 -8.44
N SER A 106 -5.79 11.57 -8.98
CA SER A 106 -5.93 10.33 -8.19
C SER A 106 -4.60 9.87 -7.61
N ILE A 107 -3.51 9.96 -8.38
CA ILE A 107 -2.17 9.56 -7.93
C ILE A 107 -1.68 10.51 -6.82
N VAL A 108 -1.82 11.83 -7.00
CA VAL A 108 -1.43 12.82 -6.00
C VAL A 108 -2.20 12.59 -4.69
N LEU A 109 -3.50 12.37 -4.76
CA LEU A 109 -4.33 12.11 -3.58
C LEU A 109 -3.98 10.77 -2.91
N ALA A 110 -3.72 9.70 -3.68
CA ALA A 110 -3.30 8.41 -3.15
C ALA A 110 -1.95 8.51 -2.40
N LEU A 111 -0.95 9.20 -2.97
CA LEU A 111 0.35 9.42 -2.32
C LEU A 111 0.22 10.24 -1.03
N TYR A 112 -0.66 11.24 -1.04
CA TYR A 112 -0.96 12.05 0.15
C TYR A 112 -1.62 11.21 1.26
N ILE A 113 -2.66 10.42 0.93
CA ILE A 113 -3.32 9.49 1.85
C ILE A 113 -2.31 8.52 2.47
N HIS A 114 -1.43 7.95 1.65
CA HIS A 114 -0.39 7.05 2.14
C HIS A 114 0.55 7.76 3.12
N SER A 115 1.03 8.97 2.80
CA SER A 115 1.88 9.75 3.70
C SER A 115 1.18 10.03 5.04
N GLN A 116 -0.10 10.39 5.02
CA GLN A 116 -0.86 10.64 6.25
C GLN A 116 -0.98 9.40 7.13
N LEU A 117 -1.18 8.23 6.54
CA LEU A 117 -1.25 6.97 7.30
C LEU A 117 0.12 6.62 7.89
N VAL A 118 1.21 6.79 7.13
CA VAL A 118 2.58 6.62 7.62
C VAL A 118 2.86 7.53 8.82
N ASP A 119 2.52 8.81 8.74
CA ASP A 119 2.73 9.74 9.86
C ASP A 119 1.98 9.28 11.12
N ARG A 120 0.72 8.85 10.97
CA ARG A 120 -0.08 8.34 12.09
C ARG A 120 0.54 7.11 12.70
N LEU A 121 0.92 6.11 11.89
CA LEU A 121 1.59 4.91 12.39
C LEU A 121 2.93 5.23 13.05
N LYS A 122 3.65 6.24 12.57
CA LYS A 122 4.87 6.75 13.21
C LYS A 122 4.61 7.32 14.59
N THR A 123 3.52 8.08 14.78
CA THR A 123 3.15 8.58 16.12
C THR A 123 2.82 7.47 17.13
N ILE A 124 2.43 6.28 16.64
CA ILE A 124 2.04 5.14 17.49
C ILE A 124 3.26 4.25 17.80
N THR A 125 4.17 4.10 16.83
CA THR A 125 5.21 3.07 16.86
C THR A 125 6.64 3.62 16.87
N ASN A 126 6.80 4.94 16.80
CA ASN A 126 8.07 5.64 16.57
C ASN A 126 8.83 5.14 15.32
N ASN A 127 8.10 4.53 14.38
CA ASN A 127 8.64 3.98 13.13
C ASN A 127 7.67 4.28 11.99
N GLU A 128 8.18 4.60 10.80
CA GLU A 128 7.34 5.00 9.65
C GLU A 128 6.33 3.91 9.24
N LYS A 129 6.61 2.63 9.46
CA LYS A 129 5.69 1.51 9.12
C LYS A 129 5.14 1.56 7.69
N ARG A 130 5.95 2.07 6.76
CA ARG A 130 5.64 2.28 5.33
C ARG A 130 5.04 1.04 4.65
N SER A 131 5.63 -0.13 4.88
CA SER A 131 5.11 -1.38 4.32
C SER A 131 3.69 -1.68 4.82
N LEU A 132 3.44 -1.51 6.12
CA LEU A 132 2.11 -1.70 6.70
C LEU A 132 1.10 -0.71 6.11
N ALA A 133 1.46 0.57 6.00
CA ALA A 133 0.58 1.58 5.41
C ALA A 133 0.16 1.21 3.98
N SER A 134 1.11 0.83 3.13
CA SER A 134 0.82 0.42 1.75
C SER A 134 -0.10 -0.81 1.67
N LYS A 135 0.17 -1.84 2.48
CA LYS A 135 -0.66 -3.07 2.57
C LYS A 135 -2.06 -2.76 3.05
N TYR A 136 -2.17 -1.97 4.11
CA TYR A 136 -3.45 -1.57 4.68
C TYR A 136 -4.30 -0.85 3.64
N LEU A 137 -3.73 0.13 2.93
CA LEU A 137 -4.44 0.89 1.90
C LEU A 137 -4.77 0.03 0.67
N HIS A 138 -3.87 -0.87 0.26
CA HIS A 138 -4.13 -1.80 -0.84
C HIS A 138 -5.34 -2.70 -0.56
N PHE A 139 -5.49 -3.23 0.66
CA PHE A 139 -6.67 -4.03 1.00
C PHE A 139 -7.97 -3.22 1.02
N HIS A 140 -7.91 -1.91 1.27
CA HIS A 140 -9.09 -1.04 1.23
C HIS A 140 -9.43 -0.52 -0.17
N MET A 141 -8.42 -0.34 -1.04
CA MET A 141 -8.52 0.24 -2.38
C MET A 141 -7.47 -0.39 -3.32
N PRO A 142 -7.66 -1.66 -3.74
CA PRO A 142 -6.64 -2.43 -4.47
C PRO A 142 -6.28 -1.86 -5.84
N ASP A 143 -7.14 -1.02 -6.42
CA ASP A 143 -6.88 -0.38 -7.72
C ASP A 143 -6.05 0.91 -7.62
N TYR A 144 -5.83 1.43 -6.42
CA TYR A 144 -5.18 2.72 -6.20
C TYR A 144 -3.81 2.62 -5.52
N PHE A 145 -3.53 1.52 -4.82
CA PHE A 145 -2.30 1.35 -4.04
C PHE A 145 -1.57 0.06 -4.43
N TYR A 146 -0.24 0.13 -4.54
CA TYR A 146 0.62 -1.03 -4.74
C TYR A 146 1.10 -1.56 -3.39
N LEU A 147 1.32 -2.87 -3.29
CA LEU A 147 1.98 -3.45 -2.14
C LEU A 147 3.46 -3.05 -2.11
N TYR A 148 3.91 -2.54 -0.96
CA TYR A 148 5.30 -2.14 -0.78
C TYR A 148 5.97 -2.89 0.38
N ASP A 149 7.16 -3.41 0.10
CA ASP A 149 8.16 -3.84 1.06
C ASP A 149 9.56 -3.80 0.43
N SER A 150 10.57 -4.23 1.16
CA SER A 150 11.95 -4.22 0.68
C SER A 150 12.20 -5.13 -0.52
N ARG A 151 11.43 -6.22 -0.68
CA ARG A 151 11.56 -7.14 -1.82
C ARG A 151 11.02 -6.48 -3.08
N ALA A 152 9.82 -5.93 -2.99
CA ALA A 152 9.21 -5.20 -4.10
C ALA A 152 10.05 -3.97 -4.51
N GLU A 153 10.56 -3.22 -3.54
CA GLU A 153 11.43 -2.05 -3.80
C GLU A 153 12.75 -2.44 -4.48
N LYS A 154 13.32 -3.59 -4.11
CA LYS A 154 14.52 -4.10 -4.78
C LYS A 154 14.18 -4.55 -6.20
N LYS A 155 13.12 -5.35 -6.35
CA LYS A 155 12.75 -5.98 -7.62
C LYS A 155 12.35 -4.99 -8.71
N ILE A 156 11.65 -3.91 -8.36
CA ILE A 156 11.24 -2.91 -9.35
C ILE A 156 12.44 -2.25 -10.07
N ARG A 157 13.63 -2.24 -9.45
CA ARG A 157 14.86 -1.66 -10.01
C ARG A 157 15.45 -2.47 -11.17
N ASP A 158 15.04 -3.72 -11.33
CA ASP A 158 15.39 -4.57 -12.48
C ASP A 158 14.69 -4.06 -13.76
N TYR A 159 13.48 -3.50 -13.60
CA TYR A 159 12.64 -3.06 -14.71
C TYR A 159 12.71 -1.55 -14.94
N ILE A 160 12.65 -0.75 -13.87
CA ILE A 160 12.56 0.70 -13.94
C ILE A 160 13.75 1.35 -13.23
N GLY A 161 14.48 2.17 -13.98
CA GLY A 161 15.64 2.92 -13.46
C GLY A 161 15.23 4.11 -12.59
N ASN A 162 16.08 5.14 -12.56
CA ASN A 162 15.71 6.41 -11.94
C ASN A 162 14.67 7.11 -12.82
N LEU A 163 13.69 7.72 -12.16
CA LEU A 163 12.69 8.55 -12.81
C LEU A 163 13.26 9.98 -12.97
N PRO A 164 13.02 10.66 -14.10
CA PRO A 164 13.41 12.06 -14.27
C PRO A 164 12.78 12.96 -13.21
N ALA A 165 13.47 14.04 -12.84
CA ALA A 165 12.96 15.02 -11.88
C ALA A 165 11.59 15.59 -12.29
N ALA A 166 11.45 15.99 -13.56
CA ALA A 166 10.19 16.49 -14.12
C ALA A 166 9.01 15.51 -13.94
N HIS A 167 9.27 14.20 -14.02
CA HIS A 167 8.22 13.21 -13.79
C HIS A 167 7.82 13.13 -12.31
N LEU A 168 8.78 13.26 -11.39
CA LEU A 168 8.50 13.31 -9.95
C LEU A 168 7.76 14.61 -9.57
N ASP A 169 8.14 15.73 -10.17
CA ASP A 169 7.56 17.04 -9.90
C ASP A 169 6.07 17.11 -10.30
N LYS A 170 5.69 16.42 -11.39
CA LYS A 170 4.27 16.28 -11.80
C LYS A 170 3.36 15.76 -10.68
N PHE A 171 3.89 14.88 -9.81
CA PHE A 171 3.12 14.25 -8.73
C PHE A 171 3.52 14.77 -7.34
N LYS A 172 4.26 15.87 -7.30
CA LYS A 172 4.67 16.50 -6.04
C LYS A 172 3.46 17.14 -5.38
N SER A 173 3.25 16.82 -4.12
CA SER A 173 2.21 17.44 -3.28
C SER A 173 2.86 18.12 -2.07
N LYS A 174 2.06 18.87 -1.30
CA LYS A 174 2.50 19.48 -0.03
C LYS A 174 3.11 18.45 0.94
N LYS A 175 2.72 17.17 0.86
CA LYS A 175 3.24 16.13 1.73
C LYS A 175 3.18 14.75 1.09
N ASN A 176 4.34 14.22 0.73
CA ASN A 176 4.47 12.89 0.17
C ASN A 176 5.54 12.09 0.90
N ASP A 177 5.31 10.79 1.01
CA ASP A 177 6.31 9.84 1.41
C ASP A 177 7.29 9.60 0.26
N SER A 178 8.53 10.13 0.33
CA SER A 178 9.43 10.14 -0.83
C SER A 178 9.85 8.75 -1.31
N LYS A 179 10.01 7.77 -0.40
CA LYS A 179 10.40 6.39 -0.74
C LYS A 179 9.25 5.67 -1.42
N TYR A 180 8.06 5.69 -0.83
CA TYR A 180 6.88 5.07 -1.41
C TYR A 180 6.45 5.77 -2.70
N SER A 181 6.52 7.11 -2.79
CA SER A 181 6.17 7.84 -4.01
C SER A 181 7.06 7.44 -5.19
N LYS A 182 8.37 7.33 -4.97
CA LYS A 182 9.29 6.82 -6.00
C LYS A 182 8.93 5.39 -6.40
N PHE A 183 8.64 4.51 -5.44
CA PHE A 183 8.21 3.14 -5.74
C PHE A 183 6.90 3.11 -6.54
N TYR A 184 5.89 3.84 -6.10
CA TYR A 184 4.56 3.94 -6.71
C TYR A 184 4.66 4.35 -8.17
N LEU A 185 5.37 5.45 -8.44
CA LEU A 185 5.52 5.96 -9.80
C LEU A 185 6.29 4.99 -10.69
N LYS A 186 7.27 4.25 -10.14
CA LYS A 186 7.95 3.18 -10.89
C LYS A 186 7.00 2.02 -11.20
N ALA A 187 6.18 1.59 -10.24
CA ALA A 187 5.20 0.54 -10.45
C ALA A 187 4.14 0.94 -11.49
N ASP A 188 3.69 2.20 -11.46
CA ASP A 188 2.77 2.75 -12.45
C ASP A 188 3.41 2.86 -13.85
N CYS A 189 4.65 3.34 -13.95
CA CYS A 189 5.41 3.30 -15.21
C CYS A 189 5.54 1.86 -15.75
N LEU A 190 5.84 0.88 -14.90
CA LEU A 190 5.95 -0.52 -15.32
C LEU A 190 4.60 -1.06 -15.83
N LYS A 191 3.51 -0.78 -15.11
CA LYS A 191 2.15 -1.16 -15.51
C LYS A 191 1.79 -0.59 -16.88
N ASN A 192 2.06 0.70 -17.10
CA ASN A 192 1.77 1.37 -18.36
C ASN A 192 2.64 0.84 -19.51
N ALA A 193 3.92 0.57 -19.24
CA ALA A 193 4.83 -0.01 -20.23
C ALA A 193 4.40 -1.43 -20.67
N ILE A 194 3.98 -2.28 -19.72
CA ILE A 194 3.43 -3.62 -20.01
C ILE A 194 2.16 -3.50 -20.85
N ALA A 195 1.28 -2.56 -20.54
CA ALA A 195 0.05 -2.32 -21.31
C ALA A 195 0.35 -1.86 -22.74
N CYS A 196 1.33 -0.98 -22.94
CA CYS A 196 1.74 -0.52 -24.27
C CYS A 196 2.34 -1.65 -25.12
N GLU A 197 3.26 -2.42 -24.53
CA GLU A 197 4.04 -3.46 -25.21
C GLU A 197 3.19 -4.70 -25.51
N TYR A 198 2.54 -5.27 -24.49
CA TYR A 198 1.86 -6.56 -24.60
C TYR A 198 0.35 -6.44 -24.81
N LYS A 199 -0.20 -5.22 -24.81
CA LYS A 199 -1.66 -4.96 -24.83
C LYS A 199 -2.41 -5.62 -23.67
N ILE A 200 -1.72 -5.84 -22.55
CA ILE A 200 -2.26 -6.44 -21.33
C ILE A 200 -2.33 -5.37 -20.24
N LYS A 201 -3.54 -5.06 -19.78
CA LYS A 201 -3.74 -4.18 -18.62
C LYS A 201 -3.66 -5.02 -17.34
N LEU A 202 -2.67 -4.74 -16.50
CA LEU A 202 -2.54 -5.36 -15.19
C LEU A 202 -3.15 -4.48 -14.09
N SER A 203 -3.78 -5.10 -13.10
CA SER A 203 -4.14 -4.42 -11.86
C SER A 203 -2.91 -4.16 -10.99
N PRO A 204 -2.97 -3.25 -9.99
CA PRO A 204 -1.88 -3.08 -9.03
C PRO A 204 -1.49 -4.39 -8.36
N ARG A 205 -2.46 -5.22 -7.97
CA ARG A 205 -2.18 -6.53 -7.38
C ARG A 205 -1.41 -7.46 -8.30
N GLN A 206 -1.70 -7.44 -9.61
CA GLN A 206 -0.96 -8.24 -10.58
C GLN A 206 0.45 -7.69 -10.81
N ILE A 207 0.66 -6.38 -10.71
CA ILE A 207 2.00 -5.79 -10.65
C ILE A 207 2.73 -6.27 -9.38
N ASP A 208 2.07 -6.29 -8.24
CA ASP A 208 2.65 -6.77 -6.98
C ASP A 208 3.10 -8.25 -7.10
N ASN A 209 2.30 -9.09 -7.77
CA ASN A 209 2.65 -10.49 -8.05
C ASN A 209 3.93 -10.65 -8.91
N LEU A 210 4.32 -9.63 -9.70
CA LEU A 210 5.60 -9.60 -10.42
C LEU A 210 6.77 -9.21 -9.52
N LEU A 211 6.51 -8.41 -8.48
CA LEU A 211 7.54 -7.76 -7.65
C LEU A 211 7.86 -8.50 -6.35
N ILE A 212 6.96 -9.38 -5.88
CA ILE A 212 7.06 -10.04 -4.57
C ILE A 212 7.61 -11.48 -4.66
N LYS A 213 7.91 -11.98 -5.87
CA LYS A 213 8.56 -13.29 -6.08
C LYS A 213 10.03 -13.30 -5.71
#